data_AF-A0A1B8TC11-F1
#
_entry.id   AF-A0A1B8TC11-F1
#
_cell.length_a   1.000
_cell.length_b   1.000
_cell.length_c   1.000
_cell.angle_alpha   90.00
_cell.angle_beta   90.00
_cell.angle_gamma   90.00
#
_symmetry.space_group_name_H-M   'P 1'
#
loop_
_entity.id
_entity.type
_entity.pdbx_description
1 polymer ?
#
loop_
_entity_poly.entity_id
_entity_poly.type
_entity_poly.pdbx_seq_one_letter_code
_entity_poly.pdbx_strand_id
1 'polypeptide(L)'
;MALKAEREAARQLGLVQGQLQQAQRKLAELERYRFDYQQQWIRNGQQGVSGQWLINYQRFLSQLEGAVEQQNRSVSWHQDTADKARAVWQEKYARLEGLRKLVERYREEARLAADKYEQKQLDEFAQRLRPPTP
;
A
#
# COMPACT_ATOMS: atom_id res chain seq x y z
N MET A 1 -19.17 -2.69 -9.40
CA MET A 1 -18.99 -2.84 -7.94
C MET A 1 -17.53 -3.18 -7.55
N ALA A 2 -16.90 -4.20 -8.15
CA ALA A 2 -15.52 -4.61 -7.81
C ALA A 2 -14.44 -3.52 -8.01
N LEU A 3 -14.49 -2.77 -9.11
CA LEU A 3 -13.55 -1.66 -9.36
C LEU A 3 -13.64 -0.56 -8.28
N LYS A 4 -14.87 -0.23 -7.84
CA LYS A 4 -15.08 0.77 -6.78
C LYS A 4 -14.53 0.27 -5.44
N ALA A 5 -14.72 -1.02 -5.13
CA ALA A 5 -14.21 -1.64 -3.91
C ALA A 5 -12.68 -1.69 -3.88
N GLU A 6 -12.04 -2.05 -4.99
CA GLU A 6 -10.58 -2.03 -5.11
C GLU A 6 -10.01 -0.61 -4.94
N ARG A 7 -10.61 0.39 -5.62
CA ARG A 7 -10.19 1.80 -5.47
C ARG A 7 -10.38 2.37 -4.07
N GLU A 8 -11.42 1.96 -3.36
CA GLU A 8 -11.60 2.33 -1.95
C GLU A 8 -10.50 1.70 -1.09
N ALA A 9 -10.25 0.40 -1.24
CA ALA A 9 -9.19 -0.29 -0.50
C ALA A 9 -7.80 0.30 -0.79
N ALA A 10 -7.51 0.67 -2.04
CA ALA A 10 -6.27 1.33 -2.43
C ALA A 10 -6.10 2.70 -1.76
N ARG A 11 -7.18 3.50 -1.68
CA ARG A 11 -7.17 4.80 -0.97
C ARG A 11 -6.92 4.63 0.52
N GLN A 12 -7.58 3.66 1.15
CA GLN A 12 -7.37 3.35 2.56
C GLN A 12 -5.94 2.88 2.83
N LEU A 13 -5.39 2.01 1.98
CA LEU A 13 -3.99 1.58 2.04
C LEU A 13 -3.02 2.77 1.97
N GLY A 14 -3.23 3.69 1.02
CA GLY A 14 -2.41 4.89 0.89
C GLY A 14 -2.46 5.79 2.13
N LEU A 15 -3.64 5.95 2.74
CA LEU A 15 -3.81 6.73 3.96
C LEU A 15 -3.03 6.14 5.14
N VAL A 16 -3.17 4.83 5.39
CA VAL A 16 -2.49 4.18 6.52
C VAL A 16 -0.98 4.06 6.30
N GLN A 17 -0.52 3.91 5.05
CA GLN A 17 0.90 3.99 4.71
C GLN A 17 1.47 5.39 5.00
N GLY A 18 0.71 6.44 4.71
CA GLY A 18 1.09 7.81 5.06
C GLY A 18 1.24 8.00 6.57
N GLN A 19 0.32 7.44 7.37
CA GLN A 19 0.40 7.47 8.83
C GLN A 19 1.61 6.72 9.38
N LEU A 20 1.90 5.53 8.83
CA LEU A 20 3.10 4.77 9.18
C LEU A 20 4.38 5.56 8.91
N GLN A 21 4.49 6.19 7.73
CA GLN A 21 5.66 7.02 7.40
C GLN A 21 5.80 8.21 8.35
N GLN A 22 4.71 8.87 8.73
CA GLN A 22 4.75 9.96 9.70
C GLN A 22 5.24 9.48 11.08
N ALA A 23 4.74 8.33 11.54
CA ALA A 23 5.16 7.74 12.80
C ALA A 23 6.66 7.36 12.79
N GLN A 24 7.15 6.80 11.67
CA GLN A 24 8.57 6.46 11.49
C GLN A 24 9.46 7.71 11.46
N ARG A 25 9.04 8.78 10.77
CA ARG A 25 9.78 10.06 10.76
C ARG A 25 9.90 10.64 12.16
N LYS A 26 8.81 10.66 12.92
CA LYS A 26 8.82 11.16 14.29
C LYS A 26 9.72 10.31 15.21
N LEU A 27 9.77 9.00 15.02
CA LEU A 27 10.71 8.14 15.73
C LEU A 27 12.16 8.52 15.40
N ALA A 28 12.50 8.67 14.11
CA ALA A 28 13.83 9.06 13.68
C ALA A 28 14.26 10.44 14.22
N GLU A 29 13.32 11.39 14.30
CA GLU A 29 13.55 12.70 14.93
C GLU A 29 13.88 12.57 16.43
N LEU A 30 13.13 11.75 17.17
CA LEU A 30 13.40 11.51 18.59
C LEU A 30 14.76 10.83 18.81
N GLU A 31 15.12 9.87 17.98
CA GLU A 31 16.41 9.17 18.06
C GLU A 31 17.58 10.09 17.74
N ARG A 32 17.43 10.93 16.71
CA ARG A 32 18.41 11.96 16.38
C ARG A 32 18.58 12.94 17.53
N TYR A 33 17.46 13.44 18.07
CA TYR A 33 17.49 14.36 19.20
C TYR A 33 18.17 13.73 20.42
N ARG A 34 17.89 12.45 20.71
CA ARG A 34 18.57 11.70 21.78
C ARG A 34 20.08 11.65 21.56
N PHE A 35 20.52 11.33 20.35
CA PHE A 35 21.93 11.27 20.00
C PHE A 35 22.61 12.63 20.17
N ASP A 36 22.03 13.69 19.61
CA ASP A 36 22.58 15.06 19.70
C ASP A 36 22.68 15.52 21.16
N TYR A 37 21.67 15.19 21.98
CA TYR A 37 21.63 15.52 23.40
C TYR A 37 22.69 14.75 24.21
N GLN A 38 22.91 13.46 23.90
CA GLN A 38 24.00 12.67 24.50
C GLN A 38 25.38 13.23 24.13
N GLN A 39 25.58 13.65 22.90
CA GLN A 39 26.83 14.28 22.47
C GLN A 39 27.09 15.60 23.20
N GLN A 40 26.06 16.42 23.41
CA GLN A 40 26.17 17.64 24.19
C GLN A 40 26.54 17.35 25.65
N TRP A 41 25.98 16.28 26.23
CA TRP A 41 26.33 15.85 27.58
C TRP A 41 27.80 15.46 27.72
N ILE A 42 28.36 14.67 26.78
CA ILE A 42 29.78 14.27 26.82
C ILE A 42 30.67 15.52 26.82
N ARG A 43 30.39 16.50 25.95
CA ARG A 43 31.18 17.74 25.84
C ARG A 43 31.13 18.59 27.12
N ASN A 44 29.94 18.76 27.69
CA ASN A 44 29.76 19.58 28.89
C ASN A 44 30.28 18.88 30.15
N GLY A 45 30.12 17.56 30.24
CA GLY A 45 30.61 16.75 31.35
C GLY A 45 32.13 16.80 31.51
N GLN A 46 32.87 16.94 30.40
CA GLN A 46 34.33 17.10 30.42
C GLN A 46 34.81 18.41 31.08
N GLN A 47 33.96 19.43 31.16
CA GLN A 47 34.31 20.74 31.75
C GLN A 47 33.96 20.82 33.25
N GLY A 48 33.42 19.75 33.83
CA GLY A 48 32.86 19.74 35.19
C GLY A 48 31.43 20.29 35.21
N VAL A 49 30.52 19.56 35.86
CA VAL A 49 29.09 19.89 35.91
C VAL A 49 28.58 19.84 37.35
N SER A 50 27.58 20.65 37.67
CA SER A 50 26.96 20.64 38.99
C SER A 50 26.07 19.41 39.20
N GLY A 51 25.84 19.02 40.46
CA GLY A 51 24.92 17.92 40.78
C GLY A 51 23.49 18.18 40.30
N GLN A 52 23.01 19.43 40.36
CA GLN A 52 21.70 19.82 39.84
C GLN A 52 21.61 19.59 38.32
N TRP A 53 22.69 19.88 37.60
CA TRP A 53 22.76 19.65 36.16
C TRP A 53 22.66 18.16 35.83
N LEU A 54 23.35 17.29 36.58
CA LEU A 54 23.27 15.83 36.42
C LEU A 54 21.86 15.28 36.66
N ILE A 55 21.18 15.74 37.70
CA ILE A 55 19.80 15.33 38.01
C ILE A 55 18.84 15.74 36.88
N ASN A 56 18.97 16.97 36.38
CA ASN A 56 18.13 17.46 35.27
C ASN A 56 18.37 16.64 34.00
N TYR A 57 19.62 16.29 33.72
CA TYR A 57 19.99 15.45 32.57
C TYR A 57 19.34 14.07 32.65
N GLN A 58 19.49 13.36 33.79
CA GLN A 58 18.89 12.03 33.96
C GLN A 58 17.37 12.05 33.83
N ARG A 59 16.71 13.05 34.42
CA ARG A 59 15.26 13.21 34.30
C ARG A 59 14.82 13.38 32.85
N PHE A 60 15.51 14.23 32.10
CA PHE A 60 15.20 14.47 30.70
C PHE A 60 15.42 13.21 29.85
N LEU A 61 16.53 12.49 30.07
CA LEU A 61 16.82 11.26 29.35
C LEU A 61 15.74 10.20 29.58
N SER A 62 15.29 10.02 30.82
CA SER A 62 14.21 9.10 31.15
C SER A 62 12.88 9.47 30.46
N GLN A 63 12.56 10.77 30.39
CA GLN A 63 11.37 11.24 29.66
C GLN A 63 11.48 10.97 28.16
N LEU A 64 12.66 11.18 27.58
CA LEU A 64 12.92 10.94 26.16
C LEU A 64 12.86 9.45 25.82
N GLU A 65 13.41 8.58 26.67
CA GLU A 65 13.29 7.13 26.52
C GLU A 65 11.83 6.68 26.53
N GLY A 66 11.03 7.17 27.49
CA GLY A 66 9.59 6.89 27.53
C GLY A 66 8.86 7.36 26.27
N ALA A 67 9.22 8.52 25.72
CA ALA A 67 8.67 9.03 24.47
C ALA A 67 9.06 8.17 23.25
N VAL A 68 10.32 7.71 23.18
CA VAL A 68 10.81 6.80 22.12
C VAL A 68 10.10 5.46 22.19
N GLU A 69 9.93 4.88 23.38
CA GLU A 69 9.18 3.64 23.54
C GLU A 69 7.72 3.78 23.11
N GLN A 70 7.06 4.88 23.49
CA GLN A 70 5.70 5.18 23.05
C GLN A 70 5.62 5.32 21.53
N GLN A 71 6.59 6.01 20.91
CA GLN A 71 6.63 6.19 19.46
C GLN A 71 6.90 4.87 18.74
N ASN A 72 7.76 3.99 19.28
CA ASN A 72 7.96 2.64 18.76
C ASN A 72 6.67 1.81 18.77
N ARG A 73 5.90 1.85 19.87
CA ARG A 73 4.58 1.19 19.93
C ARG A 73 3.62 1.76 18.88
N SER A 74 3.63 3.07 18.67
CA SER A 74 2.83 3.72 17.61
C SER A 74 3.24 3.26 16.20
N VAL A 75 4.54 3.18 15.92
CA VAL A 75 5.05 2.64 14.64
C VAL A 75 4.59 1.20 14.42
N SER A 76 4.72 0.34 15.43
CA SER A 76 4.26 -1.05 15.35
C SER A 76 2.76 -1.14 15.05
N TRP A 77 1.94 -0.32 15.73
CA TRP A 77 0.50 -0.29 15.50
C TRP A 77 0.12 0.17 14.08
N HIS A 78 0.81 1.19 13.57
CA HIS A 78 0.59 1.65 12.19
C HIS A 78 1.07 0.62 11.16
N GLN A 79 2.15 -0.11 11.45
CA GLN A 79 2.64 -1.18 10.60
C GLN A 79 1.60 -2.30 10.48
N ASP A 80 1.08 -2.78 11.61
CA ASP A 80 0.03 -3.82 11.63
C ASP A 80 -1.23 -3.36 10.89
N THR A 81 -1.62 -2.10 11.06
CA THR A 81 -2.75 -1.49 10.35
C THR A 81 -2.51 -1.45 8.84
N ALA A 82 -1.30 -1.06 8.41
CA ALA A 82 -0.92 -1.00 7.00
C ALA A 82 -0.90 -2.39 6.35
N ASP A 83 -0.44 -3.41 7.08
CA ASP A 83 -0.39 -4.79 6.58
C ASP A 83 -1.80 -5.37 6.42
N LYS A 84 -2.70 -5.10 7.37
CA LYS A 84 -4.12 -5.46 7.24
C LYS A 84 -4.78 -4.78 6.04
N ALA A 85 -4.57 -3.47 5.86
CA ALA A 85 -5.11 -2.74 4.72
C ALA A 85 -4.56 -3.27 3.38
N ARG A 86 -3.27 -3.67 3.36
CA ARG A 86 -2.64 -4.28 2.19
C ARG A 86 -3.28 -5.61 1.82
N ALA A 87 -3.52 -6.48 2.81
CA ALA A 87 -4.20 -7.76 2.58
C ALA A 87 -5.61 -7.55 2.00
N VAL A 88 -6.38 -6.60 2.53
CA VAL A 88 -7.72 -6.25 2.01
C VAL A 88 -7.63 -5.76 0.57
N TRP A 89 -6.70 -4.86 0.26
CA TRP A 89 -6.52 -4.37 -1.10
C TRP A 89 -6.15 -5.50 -2.08
N GLN A 90 -5.22 -6.38 -1.70
CA GLN A 90 -4.83 -7.53 -2.51
C GLN A 90 -6.01 -8.46 -2.83
N GLU A 91 -6.88 -8.73 -1.86
CA GLU A 91 -8.09 -9.53 -2.06
C GLU A 91 -9.04 -8.87 -3.08
N LYS A 92 -9.30 -7.56 -2.95
CA LYS A 92 -10.19 -6.84 -3.87
C LYS A 92 -9.59 -6.72 -5.26
N TYR A 93 -8.27 -6.53 -5.35
CA TYR A 93 -7.53 -6.49 -6.60
C TYR A 93 -7.60 -7.84 -7.32
N ALA A 94 -7.34 -8.96 -6.63
CA ALA A 94 -7.44 -10.30 -7.21
C ALA A 94 -8.84 -10.59 -7.76
N ARG A 95 -9.90 -10.19 -7.03
CA ARG A 95 -11.28 -10.31 -7.50
C ARG A 95 -11.55 -9.47 -8.75
N LEU A 96 -11.08 -8.23 -8.79
CA LEU A 96 -11.22 -7.35 -9.95
C LEU A 96 -10.54 -7.95 -11.18
N GLU A 97 -9.34 -8.48 -11.00
CA GLU A 97 -8.55 -9.07 -12.07
C GLU A 97 -9.17 -10.37 -12.61
N GLY A 98 -9.73 -11.21 -11.74
CA GLY A 98 -10.51 -12.38 -12.15
C GLY A 98 -11.73 -11.99 -13.00
N LEU A 99 -12.46 -10.94 -12.61
CA LEU A 99 -13.60 -10.45 -13.39
C LEU A 99 -13.18 -9.86 -14.74
N ARG A 100 -12.04 -9.17 -14.80
CA ARG A 100 -11.49 -8.65 -16.07
C ARG A 100 -11.19 -9.79 -17.04
N LYS A 101 -10.50 -10.83 -16.59
CA LYS A 101 -10.20 -12.01 -17.42
C LYS A 101 -11.47 -12.69 -17.92
N LEU A 102 -12.50 -12.81 -17.08
CA LEU A 102 -13.78 -13.38 -17.48
C LEU A 102 -14.49 -12.54 -18.56
N VAL A 103 -14.48 -11.21 -18.41
CA VAL A 103 -15.05 -10.29 -19.41
C VAL A 103 -14.32 -10.40 -20.74
N GLU A 104 -12.98 -10.45 -20.73
CA GLU A 104 -12.21 -10.62 -21.97
C GLU A 104 -12.51 -11.95 -22.65
N ARG A 105 -12.62 -13.05 -21.89
CA ARG A 105 -13.00 -14.35 -22.45
C ARG A 105 -14.39 -14.30 -23.12
N TYR A 106 -15.37 -13.67 -22.50
CA TYR A 106 -16.70 -13.55 -23.11
C TYR A 106 -16.70 -12.66 -24.35
N ARG A 107 -15.84 -11.63 -24.41
CA ARG A 107 -15.68 -10.81 -25.62
C ARG A 107 -15.08 -11.61 -26.76
N GLU A 108 -14.08 -12.43 -26.48
CA GLU A 108 -13.47 -13.34 -27.46
C GLU A 108 -14.49 -14.37 -27.96
N GLU A 109 -15.22 -15.03 -27.06
CA GLU A 109 -16.27 -16.00 -27.42
C GLU A 109 -17.36 -15.34 -28.30
N ALA A 110 -17.82 -14.14 -27.95
CA ALA A 110 -18.82 -13.40 -28.72
C ALA A 110 -18.31 -13.01 -30.11
N ARG A 111 -17.05 -12.59 -30.22
CA ARG A 111 -16.40 -12.28 -31.49
C ARG A 111 -16.33 -13.52 -32.39
N LEU A 112 -15.86 -14.65 -31.85
CA LEU A 112 -15.78 -15.90 -32.60
C LEU A 112 -17.15 -16.40 -33.05
N ALA A 113 -18.21 -16.20 -32.24
CA ALA A 113 -19.57 -16.55 -32.62
C ALA A 113 -20.10 -15.66 -33.77
N ALA A 114 -19.81 -14.35 -33.72
CA ALA A 114 -20.16 -13.42 -34.79
C ALA A 114 -19.43 -13.75 -36.10
N ASP A 115 -18.11 -13.98 -36.04
CA ASP A 115 -17.29 -14.35 -37.20
C ASP A 115 -17.82 -15.62 -37.88
N LYS A 116 -18.20 -16.65 -37.09
CA LYS A 116 -18.82 -17.89 -37.61
C LYS A 116 -20.17 -17.64 -38.26
N TYR A 117 -20.99 -16.76 -37.68
CA TYR A 117 -22.30 -16.43 -38.24
C TYR A 117 -22.16 -15.69 -39.57
N GLU A 118 -21.26 -14.70 -39.64
CA GLU A 118 -20.96 -13.98 -40.88
C GLU A 118 -20.43 -14.90 -41.98
N GLN A 119 -19.47 -15.78 -41.65
CA GLN A 119 -18.95 -16.77 -42.59
C GLN A 119 -20.05 -17.66 -43.16
N LYS A 120 -20.96 -18.16 -42.31
CA LYS A 120 -22.09 -18.99 -42.75
C LYS A 120 -23.02 -18.24 -43.71
N GLN A 121 -23.31 -16.97 -43.44
CA GLN A 121 -24.13 -16.16 -44.33
C GLN A 121 -23.47 -15.92 -45.70
N LEU A 122 -22.15 -15.68 -45.71
CA LEU A 122 -21.38 -15.54 -46.95
C LEU A 122 -21.37 -16.85 -47.76
N ASP A 123 -21.18 -18.00 -47.12
CA ASP A 123 -21.21 -19.31 -47.77
C ASP A 123 -22.59 -19.62 -48.36
N GLU A 124 -23.68 -19.35 -47.62
CA GLU A 124 -25.05 -19.50 -48.11
C GLU A 124 -25.33 -18.61 -49.33
N PHE A 125 -24.84 -17.37 -49.32
CA PHE A 125 -24.96 -16.45 -50.45
C PHE A 125 -24.16 -16.96 -51.66
N ALA A 126 -22.91 -17.38 -51.47
CA ALA A 126 -22.05 -17.92 -52.53
C ALA A 126 -22.65 -19.18 -53.18
N GLN A 127 -23.26 -20.08 -52.38
CA GLN A 127 -23.95 -21.26 -52.90
C GLN A 127 -25.16 -20.90 -53.77
N ARG A 128 -25.91 -19.84 -53.42
CA ARG A 128 -27.06 -19.36 -54.23
C ARG A 128 -26.63 -18.71 -55.54
N LEU A 129 -25.46 -18.09 -55.59
CA LEU A 129 -24.93 -17.50 -56.83
C LEU A 129 -24.23 -18.50 -57.74
N ARG A 130 -23.99 -19.75 -57.30
CA ARG A 130 -23.37 -20.78 -58.12
C ARG A 130 -24.34 -21.20 -59.23
N PRO A 131 -24.05 -20.96 -60.52
CA PRO A 131 -24.93 -21.39 -61.60
C PRO A 131 -25.03 -22.93 -61.62
N PRO A 132 -26.18 -23.51 -62.01
CA PRO A 132 -26.28 -24.95 -62.19
C PRO A 132 -25.24 -25.37 -63.22
N THR A 133 -24.34 -26.28 -62.82
CA THR A 133 -23.42 -26.94 -63.76
C THR A 133 -24.26 -27.69 -64.79
N PRO A 134 -24.00 -27.52 -66.10
CA PRO A 134 -24.75 -28.16 -67.17
C PRO A 134 -24.58 -29.68 -67.17
#